data_AF-K9W607-F1
#
_entry.id   AF-K9W607-F1
#
_cell.length_a   1.000
_cell.length_b   1.000
_cell.length_c   1.000
_cell.angle_alpha   90.00
_cell.angle_beta   90.00
_cell.angle_gamma   90.00
#
_symmetry.space_group_name_H-M   'P 1'
#
loop_
_entity.id
_entity.type
_entity.pdbx_description
1 polymer ?
#
loop_
_entity_poly.entity_id
_entity_poly.type
_entity_poly.pdbx_seq_one_letter_code
_entity_poly.pdbx_strand_id
1 'polypeptide(L)'
;MLITQPKQCLAQITVWCTDNSLPENEENLAAIRKWWALLDGKTIVWEVFGANIGSTIPIIRESLVVKNPLIEDNLLCWRKQGLQNWNSIPVQHLVLDSSLQRLEIISSLQSGFVSKYRIKVLG
;
A
#
# COMPACT_ATOMS: atom_id res chain seq x y z
N MET A 1 23.82 1.32 37.48
CA MET A 1 23.73 0.38 36.33
C MET A 1 22.67 0.95 35.38
N LEU A 2 23.09 1.68 34.35
CA LEU A 2 22.16 2.30 33.39
C LEU A 2 21.86 1.28 32.30
N ILE A 3 20.65 0.71 32.31
CA ILE A 3 20.17 -0.13 31.23
C ILE A 3 19.70 0.83 30.14
N THR A 4 20.56 1.11 29.17
CA THR A 4 20.15 1.75 27.92
C THR A 4 19.18 0.83 27.21
N GLN A 5 17.90 1.18 27.21
CA GLN A 5 16.91 0.52 26.36
C GLN A 5 17.34 0.68 24.89
N PRO A 6 17.29 -0.39 24.08
CA PRO A 6 17.58 -0.27 22.67
C PRO A 6 16.54 0.65 22.04
N LYS A 7 17.04 1.64 21.29
CA LYS A 7 16.28 2.59 20.48
C LYS A 7 15.37 1.77 19.55
N GLN A 8 14.12 1.56 19.95
CA GLN A 8 13.10 1.04 19.06
C GLN A 8 13.03 2.02 17.89
N CYS A 9 13.42 1.59 16.69
CA CYS A 9 12.99 2.27 15.47
C CYS A 9 11.46 2.25 15.51
N LEU A 10 10.85 3.35 15.96
CA LEU A 10 9.40 3.50 15.94
C LEU A 10 8.98 3.40 14.48
N ALA A 11 8.42 2.26 14.09
CA ALA A 11 7.82 2.10 12.79
C ALA A 11 6.68 3.13 12.70
N GLN A 12 6.77 4.05 11.74
CA GLN A 12 5.70 5.01 11.50
C GLN A 12 4.64 4.32 10.63
N ILE A 13 3.77 3.58 11.31
CA ILE A 13 2.68 2.81 10.70
C ILE A 13 1.41 3.66 10.68
N THR A 14 0.83 3.80 9.50
CA THR A 14 -0.49 4.42 9.28
C THR A 14 -1.42 3.36 8.71
N VAL A 15 -2.58 3.16 9.36
CA VAL A 15 -3.52 2.09 9.00
C VAL A 15 -4.87 2.69 8.62
N TRP A 16 -5.44 2.21 7.52
CA TRP A 16 -6.80 2.52 7.12
C TRP A 16 -7.58 1.25 6.79
N CYS A 17 -8.87 1.21 7.14
CA CYS A 17 -9.79 0.11 6.85
C CYS A 17 -11.17 0.63 6.44
N THR A 18 -11.86 -0.02 5.49
CA THR A 18 -13.21 0.39 5.05
C THR A 18 -14.25 0.34 6.17
N ASP A 19 -14.11 -0.60 7.11
CA ASP A 19 -15.12 -0.88 8.13
C ASP A 19 -14.85 -0.10 9.43
N ASN A 20 -13.87 0.82 9.44
CA ASN A 20 -13.52 1.64 10.60
C ASN A 20 -14.13 3.04 10.48
N SER A 21 -15.00 3.40 11.42
CA SER A 21 -15.70 4.68 11.48
C SER A 21 -15.06 5.70 12.43
N LEU A 22 -13.91 5.38 13.03
CA LEU A 22 -13.20 6.33 13.88
C LEU A 22 -12.67 7.52 13.05
N PRO A 23 -12.70 8.76 13.56
CA PRO A 23 -12.23 9.94 12.82
C PRO A 23 -10.77 9.82 12.34
N GLU A 24 -9.91 9.19 13.14
CA GLU A 24 -8.52 8.92 12.79
C GLU A 24 -8.36 8.09 11.51
N ASN A 25 -9.37 7.28 11.15
CA ASN A 25 -9.37 6.48 9.93
C ASN A 25 -9.41 7.40 8.69
N GLU A 26 -10.21 8.46 8.71
CA GLU A 26 -10.25 9.43 7.62
C GLU A 26 -8.93 10.20 7.48
N GLU A 27 -8.32 10.58 8.61
CA GLU A 27 -7.00 11.23 8.63
C GLU A 27 -5.91 10.30 8.08
N ASN A 28 -5.95 9.02 8.46
CA ASN A 28 -5.04 7.99 7.96
C ASN A 28 -5.20 7.78 6.45
N LEU A 29 -6.43 7.75 5.94
CA LEU A 29 -6.68 7.68 4.49
C LEU A 29 -6.10 8.90 3.77
N ALA A 30 -6.29 10.10 4.33
CA ALA A 30 -5.74 11.33 3.75
C ALA A 30 -4.21 11.31 3.71
N ALA A 31 -3.55 10.78 4.75
CA ALA A 31 -2.10 10.61 4.77
C ALA A 31 -1.63 9.61 3.71
N ILE A 32 -2.30 8.46 3.58
CA ILE A 32 -1.97 7.43 2.58
C ILE A 32 -2.22 7.96 1.15
N ARG A 33 -3.30 8.71 0.93
CA ARG A 33 -3.59 9.42 -0.34
C ARG A 33 -2.44 10.34 -0.75
N LYS A 34 -1.96 11.16 0.19
CA LYS A 34 -0.82 12.05 -0.06
C LYS A 34 0.44 11.26 -0.39
N TRP A 35 0.75 10.20 0.37
CA TRP A 35 1.91 9.37 0.11
C TRP A 35 1.86 8.69 -1.27
N TRP A 36 0.70 8.14 -1.64
CA TRP A 36 0.51 7.51 -2.95
C TRP A 36 0.67 8.50 -4.11
N ALA A 37 0.09 9.70 -3.97
CA ALA A 37 0.23 10.78 -4.96
C ALA A 37 1.71 11.18 -5.18
N LEU A 38 2.53 11.16 -4.14
CA LEU A 38 3.97 11.45 -4.21
C LEU A 38 4.79 10.40 -4.98
N LEU A 39 4.19 9.29 -5.39
CA LEU A 39 4.85 8.28 -6.22
C LEU A 39 4.73 8.56 -7.72
N ASP A 40 4.09 9.65 -8.13
CA ASP A 40 4.01 10.01 -9.55
C ASP A 40 5.41 10.15 -10.17
N GLY A 41 5.65 9.41 -11.24
CA GLY A 41 6.94 9.33 -11.93
C GLY A 41 8.03 8.53 -11.20
N LYS A 42 7.74 7.91 -10.05
CA LYS A 42 8.72 7.09 -9.32
C LYS A 42 8.64 5.61 -9.72
N THR A 43 9.78 4.94 -9.64
CA THR A 43 9.86 3.48 -9.79
C THR A 43 9.49 2.79 -8.49
N ILE A 44 8.59 1.82 -8.57
CA ILE A 44 8.20 0.97 -7.45
C ILE A 44 8.43 -0.50 -7.79
N VAL A 45 8.56 -1.32 -6.76
CA VAL A 45 8.34 -2.77 -6.85
C VAL A 45 6.90 -3.04 -6.44
N TRP A 46 6.14 -3.62 -7.36
CA TRP A 46 4.80 -4.12 -7.16
C TRP A 46 4.85 -5.64 -6.93
N GLU A 47 4.40 -6.09 -5.76
CA GLU A 47 4.36 -7.50 -5.36
C GLU A 47 2.90 -7.93 -5.16
N VAL A 48 2.48 -9.04 -5.76
CA VAL A 48 1.17 -9.67 -5.54
C VAL A 48 1.38 -11.00 -4.81
N PHE A 49 0.59 -11.25 -3.78
CA PHE A 49 0.60 -12.48 -2.99
C PHE A 49 -0.69 -13.25 -3.21
N GLY A 50 -0.60 -14.58 -3.29
CA GLY A 50 -1.77 -15.44 -3.42
C GLY A 50 -2.67 -15.40 -2.18
N ALA A 51 -3.89 -15.93 -2.30
CA ALA A 51 -4.94 -15.88 -1.27
C ALA A 51 -4.65 -16.69 0.02
N ASN A 52 -3.55 -17.46 0.05
CA ASN A 52 -3.13 -18.15 1.27
C ASN A 52 -2.53 -17.13 2.26
N ILE A 53 -3.30 -16.81 3.29
CA ILE A 53 -2.90 -15.98 4.42
C ILE A 53 -1.60 -16.55 5.00
N GLY A 54 -0.49 -15.83 4.84
CA GLY A 54 0.84 -16.24 5.33
C GLY A 54 1.90 -16.45 4.25
N SER A 55 1.56 -16.40 2.95
CA SER A 55 2.59 -16.47 1.90
C SER A 55 3.52 -15.24 1.98
N THR A 56 4.81 -15.50 2.18
CA THR A 56 5.86 -14.46 2.17
C THR A 56 6.47 -14.26 0.79
N ILE A 57 6.20 -15.20 -0.14
CA ILE A 57 6.72 -15.18 -1.49
C ILE A 57 5.64 -14.61 -2.42
N PRO A 58 5.95 -13.54 -3.17
CA PRO A 58 5.01 -13.00 -4.15
C PRO A 58 4.91 -13.93 -5.36
N ILE A 59 3.68 -14.10 -5.87
CA ILE A 59 3.40 -14.84 -7.11
C ILE A 59 3.68 -13.98 -8.35
N ILE A 60 3.60 -12.65 -8.19
CA ILE A 60 3.97 -11.68 -9.22
C ILE A 60 4.85 -10.64 -8.54
N ARG A 61 5.98 -10.33 -9.15
CA ARG A 61 6.87 -9.24 -8.74
C ARG A 61 7.28 -8.47 -9.98
N GLU A 62 6.97 -7.18 -10.01
CA GLU A 62 7.24 -6.31 -11.14
C GLU A 62 7.85 -4.99 -10.67
N SER A 63 8.81 -4.46 -11.43
CA SER A 63 9.25 -3.07 -11.28
C SER A 63 8.56 -2.21 -12.33
N LEU A 64 7.91 -1.13 -11.90
CA LEU A 64 7.19 -0.23 -12.81
C LEU A 64 7.31 1.23 -12.36
N VAL A 65 7.23 2.14 -13.32
CA VAL A 65 7.11 3.58 -13.04
C VAL A 65 5.64 3.94 -12.96
N VAL A 66 5.24 4.48 -11.81
CA VAL A 66 3.86 4.89 -11.52
C VAL A 66 3.57 6.21 -12.21
N LYS A 67 2.37 6.35 -12.78
CA LYS A 67 1.86 7.59 -13.36
C LYS A 67 0.47 7.91 -12.87
N ASN A 68 0.23 9.17 -12.52
CA ASN A 68 -1.05 9.68 -12.01
C ASN A 68 -1.65 8.81 -10.87
N PRO A 69 -0.89 8.47 -9.82
CA PRO A 69 -1.42 7.70 -8.69
C PRO A 69 -2.48 8.50 -7.94
N LEU A 70 -3.64 7.88 -7.70
CA LEU A 70 -4.71 8.45 -6.88
C LEU A 70 -5.47 7.35 -6.12
N ILE A 71 -6.14 7.72 -5.04
CA ILE A 71 -7.11 6.85 -4.36
C ILE A 71 -8.46 7.57 -4.41
N GLU A 72 -9.41 6.97 -5.11
CA GLU A 72 -10.78 7.49 -5.30
C GLU A 72 -11.74 6.50 -4.67
N ASP A 73 -12.60 6.98 -3.77
CA ASP A 73 -13.41 6.12 -2.88
C ASP A 73 -12.53 5.07 -2.20
N ASN A 74 -12.74 3.79 -2.57
CA ASN A 74 -12.01 2.61 -2.11
C ASN A 74 -11.26 1.94 -3.27
N LEU A 75 -10.87 2.70 -4.29
CA LEU A 75 -10.07 2.22 -5.41
C LEU A 75 -8.68 2.87 -5.35
N LEU A 76 -7.64 2.04 -5.34
CA LEU A 76 -6.27 2.50 -5.55
C LEU A 76 -5.97 2.43 -7.04
N CYS A 77 -5.76 3.59 -7.65
CA CYS A 77 -5.70 3.79 -9.10
C CYS A 77 -4.33 4.32 -9.54
N TRP A 78 -3.84 3.86 -10.69
CA TRP A 78 -2.63 4.35 -11.34
C TRP A 78 -2.54 3.98 -12.82
N ARG A 79 -1.60 4.60 -13.53
CA ARG A 79 -1.11 4.13 -14.83
C ARG A 79 0.32 3.62 -14.68
N LYS A 80 0.69 2.69 -15.55
CA LYS A 80 2.10 2.31 -15.75
C LYS A 80 2.68 3.17 -16.86
N GLN A 81 3.89 3.70 -16.66
CA GLN A 81 4.57 4.48 -17.70
C GLN A 81 4.63 3.70 -19.03
N GLY A 82 4.33 4.39 -20.13
CA GLY A 82 4.27 3.79 -21.46
C GLY A 82 2.94 3.11 -21.80
N LEU A 83 2.03 2.97 -20.82
CA LEU A 83 0.66 2.48 -21.04
C LEU A 83 -0.36 3.59 -20.84
N GLN A 84 -1.40 3.60 -21.67
CA GLN A 84 -2.50 4.57 -21.57
C GLN A 84 -3.63 4.10 -20.63
N ASN A 85 -3.70 2.80 -20.36
CA ASN A 85 -4.77 2.20 -19.57
C ASN A 85 -4.58 2.48 -18.08
N TRP A 86 -5.70 2.74 -17.42
CA TRP A 86 -5.78 2.78 -15.96
C TRP A 86 -5.73 1.37 -15.39
N ASN A 87 -5.03 1.24 -14.26
CA ASN A 87 -5.08 0.11 -13.36
C ASN A 87 -5.79 0.59 -12.11
N SER A 88 -6.63 -0.28 -11.54
CA SER A 88 -7.34 -0.01 -10.30
C SER A 88 -7.50 -1.30 -9.52
N ILE A 89 -7.37 -1.22 -8.20
CA ILE A 89 -7.71 -2.32 -7.31
C ILE A 89 -8.67 -1.83 -6.22
N PRO A 90 -9.72 -2.59 -5.88
CA PRO A 90 -10.53 -2.30 -4.71
C PRO A 90 -9.69 -2.53 -3.45
N VAL A 91 -9.82 -1.64 -2.47
CA VAL A 91 -9.07 -1.70 -1.22
C VAL A 91 -10.03 -1.84 -0.05
N GLN A 92 -9.75 -2.81 0.81
CA GLN A 92 -10.42 -2.97 2.11
C GLN A 92 -9.53 -2.48 3.25
N HIS A 93 -8.22 -2.70 3.13
CA HIS A 93 -7.27 -2.35 4.17
C HIS A 93 -5.96 -1.87 3.56
N LEU A 94 -5.40 -0.81 4.14
CA LEU A 94 -4.14 -0.20 3.75
C LEU A 94 -3.24 -0.08 4.97
N VAL A 95 -1.98 -0.50 4.83
CA VAL A 95 -0.95 -0.34 5.87
C VAL A 95 0.24 0.36 5.23
N LEU A 96 0.39 1.65 5.52
CA LEU A 96 1.56 2.41 5.14
C LEU A 96 2.61 2.31 6.24
N ASP A 97 3.79 1.87 5.87
CA ASP A 97 4.99 1.88 6.68
C ASP A 97 5.94 2.92 6.09
N SER A 98 5.89 4.13 6.65
CA SER A 98 6.65 5.29 6.13
C SER A 98 8.16 5.11 6.30
N SER A 99 8.57 4.37 7.34
CA SER A 99 9.97 4.06 7.60
C SER A 99 10.57 3.13 6.53
N LEU A 100 9.75 2.21 5.99
CA LEU A 100 10.16 1.27 4.94
C LEU A 100 9.74 1.72 3.52
N GLN A 101 9.12 2.90 3.38
CA GLN A 101 8.54 3.38 2.11
C GLN A 101 7.69 2.30 1.43
N ARG A 102 6.83 1.66 2.22
CA ARG A 102 6.07 0.48 1.83
C ARG A 102 4.59 0.66 2.12
N LEU A 103 3.75 0.30 1.15
CA LEU A 103 2.31 0.20 1.32
C LEU A 103 1.87 -1.26 1.13
N GLU A 104 1.27 -1.86 2.15
CA GLU A 104 0.57 -3.14 2.01
C GLU A 104 -0.92 -2.89 1.79
N ILE A 105 -1.51 -3.62 0.85
CA ILE A 105 -2.90 -3.46 0.44
C ILE A 105 -3.58 -4.81 0.56
N ILE A 106 -4.73 -4.84 1.21
CA ILE A 106 -5.65 -5.98 1.18
C ILE A 106 -6.85 -5.59 0.35
N SER A 107 -7.12 -6.41 -0.66
CA SER A 107 -8.23 -6.26 -1.59
C SER A 107 -9.16 -7.45 -1.42
N SER A 108 -10.46 -7.20 -1.31
CA SER A 108 -11.47 -8.24 -1.51
C SER A 108 -11.99 -8.15 -2.94
N LEU A 109 -11.92 -9.28 -3.65
CA LEU A 109 -12.59 -9.45 -4.92
C LEU A 109 -13.99 -10.03 -4.67
N GLN A 110 -14.95 -9.71 -5.55
CA GLN A 110 -16.36 -10.13 -5.43
C GLN A 110 -16.55 -11.66 -5.35
N SER A 111 -15.53 -12.45 -5.72
CA SER A 111 -15.53 -13.91 -5.67
C SER A 111 -15.08 -14.50 -4.32
N GLY A 112 -14.93 -13.69 -3.27
CA GLY A 112 -14.49 -14.13 -1.94
C GLY A 112 -12.97 -14.36 -1.82
N PHE A 113 -12.21 -14.04 -2.87
CA PHE A 113 -10.76 -14.08 -2.84
C PHE A 113 -10.21 -12.78 -2.28
N VAL A 114 -9.39 -12.91 -1.22
CA VAL A 114 -8.61 -11.80 -0.68
C VAL A 114 -7.23 -11.84 -1.33
N SER A 115 -6.87 -10.75 -2.00
CA SER A 115 -5.53 -10.57 -2.57
C SER A 115 -4.74 -9.58 -1.72
N LYS A 116 -3.50 -9.93 -1.42
CA LYS A 116 -2.55 -9.01 -0.79
C LYS A 116 -1.61 -8.45 -1.84
N TYR A 117 -1.41 -7.15 -1.81
CA TYR A 117 -0.43 -6.46 -2.62
C TYR A 117 0.57 -5.76 -1.71
N ARG A 118 1.78 -5.54 -2.22
CA ARG A 118 2.77 -4.70 -1.58
C ARG A 118 3.45 -3.82 -2.61
N ILE A 119 3.50 -2.54 -2.30
CA ILE A 119 4.26 -1.53 -3.02
C ILE A 119 5.49 -1.21 -2.17
N LYS A 120 6.67 -1.18 -2.79
CA LYS A 120 7.90 -0.65 -2.20
C LYS A 120 8.50 0.37 -3.15
N VAL A 121 8.85 1.55 -2.65
CA VAL A 121 9.59 2.53 -3.45
C VAL A 121 11.03 2.05 -3.63
N LEU A 122 11.54 2.07 -4.86
CA LEU A 122 12.98 1.89 -5.09
C LEU A 122 13.67 3.23 -4.82
N GLY A 123 14.56 3.23 -3.83
CA GLY A 123 15.41 4.37 -3.49
C GLY A 123 16.53 4.60 -4.51
#